data_AF-A0A836T1H1-F1
#
_entry.id   AF-A0A836T1H1-F1
#
_cell.length_a   1.000
_cell.length_b   1.000
_cell.length_c   1.000
_cell.angle_alpha   90.00
_cell.angle_beta   90.00
_cell.angle_gamma   90.00
#
_symmetry.space_group_name_H-M   'P 1'
#
loop_
_entity.id
_entity.type
_entity.pdbx_description
1 polymer ?
#
loop_
_entity_poly.entity_id
_entity_poly.type
_entity_poly.pdbx_seq_one_letter_code
_entity_poly.pdbx_strand_id
1 'polypeptide(L)' 'EKPAKHGDTIDLPDMGISGTLLDIGTFSSKIRRFDGTVTRIPNEKFFTSNIRSLTLSTV' A
#
# COMPACT_ATOMS: atom_id res chain seq x y z
N GLU A 1 10.02 -9.49 7.57
CA GLU A 1 9.11 -10.02 6.52
C GLU A 1 8.45 -8.84 5.80
N LYS A 2 8.25 -8.89 4.48
CA LYS A 2 7.58 -7.80 3.73
C LYS A 2 6.06 -8.02 3.82
N PRO A 3 5.29 -7.15 4.51
CA PRO A 3 3.86 -7.36 4.75
C PRO A 3 2.96 -7.15 3.51
N ALA A 4 3.52 -6.67 2.39
CA ALA A 4 2.78 -6.46 1.14
C ALA A 4 3.69 -6.74 -0.06
N LYS A 5 3.12 -7.33 -1.12
CA LYS A 5 3.77 -7.52 -2.41
C LYS A 5 3.27 -6.48 -3.42
N HIS A 6 4.08 -6.25 -4.44
CA HIS A 6 3.65 -5.46 -5.60
C HIS A 6 2.39 -6.10 -6.23
N GLY A 7 1.40 -5.29 -6.55
CA GLY A 7 0.11 -5.72 -7.06
C GLY A 7 -0.94 -5.98 -5.98
N ASP A 8 -0.57 -5.96 -4.70
CA ASP A 8 -1.52 -6.14 -3.61
C ASP A 8 -2.36 -4.88 -3.41
N THR A 9 -3.66 -5.07 -3.22
CA THR A 9 -4.57 -3.99 -2.82
C THR A 9 -4.45 -3.79 -1.33
N ILE A 10 -4.13 -2.56 -0.94
CA ILE A 10 -3.94 -2.15 0.45
C ILE A 10 -4.79 -0.93 0.75
N ASP A 11 -5.22 -0.86 1.99
CA ASP A 11 -6.01 0.23 2.55
C ASP A 11 -5.28 0.82 3.76
N LEU A 12 -5.01 2.11 3.70
CA LEU A 12 -4.42 2.91 4.76
C LEU A 12 -5.50 3.86 5.30
N PRO A 13 -6.36 3.40 6.24
CA PRO A 13 -7.40 4.22 6.83
C PRO A 13 -6.83 5.47 7.52
N ASP A 14 -5.63 5.39 8.11
CA ASP A 14 -4.96 6.51 8.78
C ASP A 14 -4.70 7.71 7.85
N MET A 15 -4.54 7.46 6.55
CA MET A 15 -4.31 8.49 5.53
C MET A 15 -5.47 8.62 4.54
N GLY A 16 -6.52 7.80 4.68
CA GLY A 16 -7.60 7.69 3.69
C GLY A 16 -7.11 7.26 2.31
N ILE A 17 -6.08 6.41 2.25
CA ILE A 17 -5.48 5.94 0.99
C ILE A 17 -5.83 4.49 0.78
N SER A 18 -6.73 4.22 -0.14
CA SER A 18 -7.08 2.86 -0.58
C SER A 18 -6.65 2.69 -2.03
N GLY A 19 -5.89 1.63 -2.31
CA GLY A 19 -5.38 1.42 -3.66
C GLY A 19 -4.48 0.19 -3.82
N THR A 20 -3.98 0.01 -5.03
CA THR A 20 -3.08 -1.08 -5.38
C THR A 20 -1.62 -0.62 -5.24
N LEU A 21 -0.82 -1.41 -4.53
CA LEU A 21 0.60 -1.19 -4.39
C LEU A 21 1.29 -1.45 -5.75
N LEU A 22 1.79 -0.39 -6.39
CA LEU A 22 2.43 -0.48 -7.70
C LEU A 22 3.86 -1.00 -7.58
N ASP A 23 4.61 -0.42 -6.64
CA ASP A 23 6.05 -0.64 -6.53
C ASP A 23 6.53 -0.30 -5.11
N ILE A 24 7.54 -1.03 -4.63
CA ILE A 24 8.14 -0.84 -3.31
C ILE A 24 9.63 -0.58 -3.50
N GLY A 25 9.99 0.71 -3.49
CA GLY A 25 11.38 1.13 -3.45
C GLY A 25 11.98 1.01 -2.05
N THR A 26 13.29 1.19 -1.94
CA THR A 26 14.03 1.13 -0.67
C THR A 26 13.54 2.16 0.36
N PHE A 27 13.21 3.36 -0.09
CA PHE A 27 12.81 4.48 0.79
C PHE A 27 11.30 4.77 0.77
N SER A 28 10.58 4.25 -0.22
CA SER A 28 9.19 4.65 -0.49
C SER A 28 8.43 3.63 -1.29
N SER A 29 7.13 3.58 -1.08
CA SER A 29 6.18 2.75 -1.80
C SER A 29 5.28 3.61 -2.70
N LYS A 30 5.03 3.16 -3.93
CA LYS A 30 4.09 3.78 -4.87
C LYS A 30 2.76 3.04 -4.80
N ILE A 31 1.68 3.77 -4.61
CA ILE A 31 0.32 3.24 -4.50
C ILE A 31 -0.53 3.91 -5.56
N ARG A 32 -1.23 3.11 -6.36
CA ARG A 32 -2.27 3.57 -7.27
C ARG A 32 -3.60 3.56 -6.56
N ARG A 33 -4.15 4.73 -6.27
CA ARG A 33 -5.50 4.85 -5.75
C ARG A 33 -6.52 4.38 -6.77
N PHE A 34 -7.71 4.02 -6.30
CA PHE A 34 -8.85 3.64 -7.16
C PHE A 34 -9.33 4.77 -8.07
N ASP A 35 -9.04 6.03 -7.71
CA ASP A 35 -9.30 7.21 -8.54
C ASP A 35 -8.33 7.33 -9.75
N GLY A 36 -7.32 6.46 -9.83
CA GLY A 36 -6.29 6.47 -10.87
C GLY A 36 -5.03 7.28 -10.52
N THR A 37 -5.03 8.00 -9.40
CA THR A 37 -3.90 8.80 -8.91
C THR A 37 -2.80 7.90 -8.34
N VAL A 38 -1.56 8.16 -8.73
CA VAL A 38 -0.39 7.46 -8.17
C VAL A 38 0.21 8.32 -7.06
N THR A 39 0.11 7.85 -5.81
CA THR A 39 0.70 8.50 -4.64
C THR A 39 1.95 7.75 -4.20
N ARG A 40 3.00 8.49 -3.83
CA ARG A 40 4.22 7.93 -3.26
C ARG A 40 4.25 8.18 -1.75
N ILE A 41 4.35 7.11 -0.98
CA ILE A 41 4.38 7.16 0.49
C ILE A 41 5.76 6.73 0.99
N PRO A 42 6.38 7.48 1.91
CA PRO A 42 7.61 7.03 2.57
C PRO A 42 7.39 5.71 3.31
N ASN A 43 8.37 4.80 3.24
CA ASN A 43 8.25 3.49 3.86
C ASN A 43 8.05 3.61 5.39
N GLU A 44 8.71 4.56 6.05
CA GLU A 44 8.52 4.80 7.48
C GLU A 44 7.06 5.08 7.83
N LYS A 45 6.43 6.04 7.11
CA LYS A 45 5.00 6.36 7.27
C LYS A 45 4.12 5.17 6.98
N PHE A 46 4.45 4.44 5.91
CA PHE A 46 3.74 3.24 5.51
C PHE A 46 3.75 2.18 6.61
N PHE A 47 4.93 1.83 7.14
CA PHE A 47 5.11 0.81 8.19
C PHE A 47 4.56 1.24 9.55
N THR A 48 4.52 2.54 9.85
CA THR A 48 3.92 3.04 11.10
C THR A 48 2.40 3.13 11.05
N SER A 49 1.81 3.17 9.85
CA SER A 49 0.37 3.22 9.67
C SER A 49 -0.26 1.84 9.76
N ASN A 50 -1.52 1.81 10.16
CA ASN A 50 -2.32 0.61 10.20
C ASN A 50 -2.69 0.19 8.76
N ILE A 51 -1.83 -0.61 8.13
CA ILE A 51 -2.07 -1.11 6.77
C ILE A 51 -3.03 -2.29 6.84
N ARG A 52 -4.17 -2.17 6.16
CA ARG A 52 -5.08 -3.29 5.89
C ARG A 52 -4.79 -3.83 4.50
N SER A 53 -4.22 -5.04 4.43
CA SER A 53 -4.13 -5.73 3.15
C SER A 53 -5.49 -6.32 2.79
N LEU A 54 -6.03 -5.99 1.61
CA LEU A 54 -7.21 -6.62 1.02
C LEU A 54 -6.83 -7.77 0.08
N THR A 55 -5.63 -8.34 0.24
CA THR A 55 -5.29 -9.59 -0.42
C THR A 55 -6.15 -10.70 0.16
N LEU A 56 -7.15 -11.12 -0.61
CA LEU A 56 -7.85 -12.37 -0.41
C LEU A 56 -6.82 -13.50 -0.30
N SER A 57 -6.57 -13.97 0.92
CA SER A 57 -6.13 -15.35 1.11
C SER A 57 -7.31 -16.23 0.71
N THR A 58 -7.42 -16.54 -0.59
CA THR A 58 -8.17 -17.71 -1.03
C THR A 58 -7.22 -18.89 -0.97
N VAL A 59 -7.16 -19.54 0.20
CA VAL A 59 -7.38 -20.99 0.45
C VAL A 59 -7.21 -21.29 1.93
#